data_AF-A0A2J6PKV8-F1
#
_entry.id   AF-A0A2J6PKV8-F1
#
_cell.length_a   1.000
_cell.length_b   1.000
_cell.length_c   1.000
_cell.angle_alpha   90.00
_cell.angle_beta   90.00
_cell.angle_gamma   90.00
#
_symmetry.space_group_name_H-M   'P 1'
#
loop_
_entity.id
_entity.type
_entity.pdbx_description
1 polymer ?
#
loop_
_entity_poly.entity_id
_entity_poly.type
_entity_poly.pdbx_seq_one_letter_code
_entity_poly.pdbx_strand_id
1 'polypeptide(L)'
;WKYCFDNFLERNPEQKTSLATALLDLAFMTSNLHLGTALAGDTTVYDHYTKEFVEIVDHCEKTLISLHKKADHKVLFTFDSGTILPLYFTALSCRDPKIRRRAIEILLAWPRREGVSDSLFAGKTAEWVVRIEEENME
;
A
#
# COMPACT_ATOMS: atom_id res chain seq x y z
N TRP A 1 -13.06 9.49 -12.96
CA TRP A 1 -12.07 8.46 -13.30
C TRP A 1 -12.55 7.05 -12.95
N LYS A 2 -12.77 6.72 -11.67
CA LYS A 2 -13.15 5.36 -11.22
C LYS A 2 -14.37 4.77 -11.92
N TYR A 3 -15.45 5.55 -12.05
CA TYR A 3 -16.63 5.15 -12.83
C TYR A 3 -16.29 4.72 -14.28
N CYS A 4 -15.46 5.49 -14.97
CA CYS A 4 -15.05 5.16 -16.34
C CYS A 4 -14.15 3.92 -16.38
N PHE A 5 -13.28 3.76 -15.37
CA PHE A 5 -12.40 2.61 -15.24
C PHE A 5 -13.17 1.33 -14.94
N ASP A 6 -14.16 1.40 -14.05
CA ASP A 6 -15.04 0.27 -13.72
C ASP A 6 -15.85 -0.16 -14.93
N ASN A 7 -16.44 0.79 -15.67
CA ASN A 7 -17.11 0.49 -16.94
C ASN A 7 -16.16 -0.13 -17.98
N PHE A 8 -14.89 0.28 -18.01
CA PHE A 8 -13.89 -0.33 -18.88
C PHE A 8 -13.63 -1.78 -18.48
N LEU A 9 -13.48 -2.08 -17.19
CA LEU A 9 -13.28 -3.44 -16.68
C LEU A 9 -14.51 -4.33 -16.86
N GLU A 10 -15.72 -3.78 -16.78
CA GLU A 10 -16.96 -4.51 -17.11
C GLU A 10 -16.99 -4.94 -18.57
N ARG A 11 -16.51 -4.08 -19.49
CA ARG A 11 -16.42 -4.37 -20.92
C ARG A 11 -15.23 -5.26 -21.30
N ASN A 12 -14.20 -5.31 -20.46
CA ASN A 12 -12.96 -6.04 -20.71
C ASN A 12 -12.59 -6.93 -19.48
N PRO A 13 -13.36 -8.00 -19.20
CA PRO A 13 -13.19 -8.80 -17.98
C PRO A 13 -11.81 -9.45 -17.84
N GLU A 14 -11.13 -9.75 -18.96
CA GLU A 14 -9.79 -10.31 -18.98
C GLU A 14 -8.74 -9.36 -18.37
N GLN A 15 -8.98 -8.05 -18.41
CA GLN A 15 -8.08 -7.05 -17.82
C GLN A 15 -8.17 -7.00 -16.30
N LYS A 16 -9.26 -7.49 -15.68
CA LYS A 16 -9.48 -7.43 -14.22
C LYS A 16 -8.37 -8.08 -13.39
N THR A 17 -7.63 -9.03 -13.98
CA THR A 17 -6.52 -9.73 -13.32
C THR A 17 -5.14 -9.25 -13.76
N SER A 18 -5.10 -8.21 -14.60
CA SER A 18 -3.85 -7.65 -15.08
C SER A 18 -3.12 -6.91 -13.96
N LEU A 19 -1.79 -6.90 -14.04
CA LEU A 19 -0.98 -6.12 -13.12
C LEU A 19 -1.28 -4.62 -13.26
N ALA A 20 -1.45 -4.14 -14.50
CA ALA A 20 -1.76 -2.73 -14.76
C ALA A 20 -3.05 -2.30 -14.05
N THR A 21 -4.09 -3.13 -14.08
CA THR A 21 -5.34 -2.86 -13.35
C THR A 21 -5.11 -2.77 -11.85
N ALA A 22 -4.38 -3.72 -11.27
CA ALA A 22 -4.05 -3.67 -9.85
C ALA A 22 -3.29 -2.38 -9.48
N LEU A 23 -2.31 -1.97 -10.29
CA LEU A 23 -1.54 -0.75 -10.04
C LEU A 23 -2.40 0.52 -10.13
N LEU A 24 -3.29 0.60 -11.12
CA LEU A 24 -4.20 1.72 -11.28
C LEU A 24 -5.21 1.83 -10.13
N ASP A 25 -5.76 0.70 -9.67
CA ASP A 25 -6.63 0.68 -8.50
C ASP A 25 -5.88 1.16 -7.24
N LEU A 26 -4.65 0.68 -7.03
CA LEU A 26 -3.82 1.08 -5.90
C LEU A 26 -3.50 2.58 -5.93
N ALA A 27 -3.15 3.11 -7.10
CA ALA A 27 -2.88 4.53 -7.30
C ALA A 27 -4.12 5.38 -7.01
N PHE A 28 -5.31 4.93 -7.41
CA PHE A 28 -6.56 5.61 -7.12
C PHE A 28 -6.90 5.59 -5.63
N MET A 29 -6.82 4.44 -4.98
CA MET A 29 -7.10 4.28 -3.54
C MET A 29 -6.21 5.18 -2.70
N THR A 30 -4.90 5.14 -2.97
CA THR A 30 -3.94 5.98 -2.24
C THR A 30 -4.11 7.46 -2.53
N SER A 31 -4.37 7.85 -3.79
CA SER A 31 -4.59 9.25 -4.14
C SER A 31 -5.85 9.81 -3.50
N ASN A 32 -6.94 9.05 -3.46
CA ASN A 32 -8.16 9.46 -2.78
C ASN A 32 -7.96 9.64 -1.29
N LEU A 33 -7.23 8.72 -0.65
CA LEU A 33 -6.91 8.81 0.77
C LEU A 33 -6.11 10.08 1.06
N HIS A 34 -5.03 10.32 0.29
CA HIS A 34 -4.23 11.54 0.42
C HIS A 34 -5.06 12.80 0.20
N LEU A 35 -5.93 12.84 -0.81
CA LEU A 35 -6.79 13.99 -1.08
C LEU A 35 -7.83 14.20 0.03
N GLY A 36 -8.40 13.12 0.56
CA GLY A 36 -9.38 13.16 1.64
C GLY A 36 -8.79 13.67 2.96
N THR A 37 -7.48 13.47 3.18
CA THR A 37 -6.78 13.88 4.39
C THR A 37 -5.88 15.10 4.20
N ALA A 38 -5.75 15.63 2.99
CA ALA A 38 -4.78 16.67 2.63
C ALA A 38 -4.90 17.97 3.45
N LEU A 39 -6.12 18.31 3.89
CA LEU A 39 -6.42 19.54 4.63
C LEU A 39 -6.74 19.27 6.11
N ALA A 40 -6.51 18.06 6.60
CA ALA A 40 -6.76 17.73 7.99
C ALA A 40 -5.81 18.47 8.92
N GLY A 41 -6.35 19.01 10.02
CA GLY A 41 -5.57 19.70 11.04
C GLY A 41 -4.84 18.77 12.00
N ASP A 42 -5.22 17.49 12.05
CA ASP A 42 -4.63 16.48 12.91
C ASP A 42 -4.76 15.07 12.29
N THR A 43 -4.17 14.08 12.97
CA THR A 43 -4.09 12.70 12.51
C THR A 43 -5.33 11.86 12.82
N THR A 44 -6.31 12.38 13.57
CA THR A 44 -7.55 11.65 13.86
C THR A 44 -8.44 11.49 12.62
N VAL A 45 -8.21 12.31 11.58
CA VAL A 45 -8.87 12.14 10.27
C VAL A 45 -8.74 10.72 9.74
N TYR A 46 -7.59 10.06 9.98
CA TYR A 46 -7.28 8.72 9.49
C TYR A 46 -8.17 7.64 10.09
N ASP A 47 -8.81 7.88 11.24
CA ASP A 47 -9.72 6.92 11.88
C ASP A 47 -10.92 6.59 10.99
N HIS A 48 -11.36 7.56 10.17
CA HIS A 48 -12.46 7.40 9.22
C HIS A 48 -12.10 6.53 8.01
N TYR A 49 -10.80 6.26 7.79
CA TYR A 49 -10.29 5.57 6.61
C TYR A 49 -9.73 4.17 6.91
N THR A 50 -10.10 3.60 8.06
CA THR A 50 -9.61 2.29 8.50
C THR A 50 -9.87 1.20 7.45
N LYS A 51 -11.03 1.24 6.77
CA LYS A 51 -11.37 0.24 5.73
C LYS A 51 -10.46 0.38 4.53
N GLU A 52 -10.23 1.61 4.08
CA GLU A 52 -9.39 1.94 2.95
C GLU A 52 -7.93 1.51 3.20
N PHE A 53 -7.43 1.67 4.43
CA PHE A 53 -6.12 1.14 4.79
C PHE A 53 -6.06 -0.40 4.70
N VAL A 54 -7.09 -1.12 5.17
CA VAL A 54 -7.16 -2.58 4.99
C VAL A 54 -7.14 -2.96 3.52
N GLU A 55 -7.95 -2.30 2.71
CA GLU A 55 -8.04 -2.57 1.28
C GLU A 55 -6.69 -2.31 0.58
N ILE A 56 -6.00 -1.22 0.92
CA ILE A 56 -4.66 -0.91 0.40
C ILE A 56 -3.68 -2.05 0.74
N VAL A 57 -3.64 -2.49 1.99
CA VAL A 57 -2.73 -3.55 2.45
C VAL A 57 -3.04 -4.87 1.74
N ASP A 58 -4.30 -5.27 1.68
CA ASP A 58 -4.75 -6.48 0.98
C ASP A 58 -4.37 -6.46 -0.50
N HIS A 59 -4.54 -5.31 -1.13
CA HIS A 59 -4.28 -5.15 -2.56
C HIS A 59 -2.78 -5.16 -2.88
N CYS A 60 -1.96 -4.52 -2.04
CA CYS A 60 -0.50 -4.60 -2.12
C CYS A 60 -0.01 -6.05 -1.97
N GLU A 61 -0.47 -6.77 -0.95
CA GLU A 61 -0.07 -8.16 -0.71
C GLU A 61 -0.43 -9.07 -1.89
N LYS A 62 -1.67 -8.99 -2.40
CA LYS A 62 -2.10 -9.74 -3.58
C LYS A 62 -1.26 -9.42 -4.81
N THR A 63 -0.94 -8.13 -5.01
CA THR A 63 -0.10 -7.68 -6.13
C THR A 63 1.30 -8.26 -6.04
N LEU A 64 1.92 -8.23 -4.86
CA LEU A 64 3.25 -8.80 -4.61
C LEU A 64 3.28 -10.32 -4.81
N ILE A 65 2.28 -11.05 -4.31
CA ILE A 65 2.15 -12.50 -4.54
C ILE A 65 2.03 -12.82 -6.03
N SER A 66 1.22 -12.07 -6.77
CA SER A 66 1.06 -12.24 -8.22
C SER A 66 2.36 -11.96 -8.98
N LEU A 67 3.09 -10.90 -8.59
CA LEU A 67 4.40 -10.56 -9.15
C LEU A 67 5.43 -11.66 -8.89
N HIS A 68 5.48 -12.21 -7.67
CA HIS A 68 6.38 -13.31 -7.35
C HIS A 68 6.10 -14.53 -8.22
N LYS A 69 4.83 -14.90 -8.40
CA LYS A 69 4.47 -16.07 -9.21
C LYS A 69 4.90 -15.93 -10.67
N LYS A 70 4.94 -14.69 -11.18
CA LYS A 70 5.35 -14.40 -12.57
C LYS A 70 6.86 -14.22 -12.75
N ALA A 71 7.56 -13.78 -11.70
CA ALA A 71 9.00 -13.61 -11.71
C ALA A 71 9.70 -14.92 -11.37
N ASP A 72 10.77 -15.26 -12.09
CA ASP A 72 11.64 -16.39 -11.74
C ASP A 72 12.57 -16.01 -10.55
N HIS A 73 11.95 -15.61 -9.44
CA HIS A 73 12.54 -15.32 -8.13
C HIS A 73 13.55 -14.15 -8.05
N LYS A 74 13.68 -13.28 -9.07
CA LYS A 74 14.77 -12.28 -9.12
C LYS A 74 14.42 -10.83 -9.47
N VAL A 75 13.15 -10.41 -9.46
CA VAL A 75 12.84 -8.99 -9.71
C VAL A 75 13.05 -8.16 -8.44
N LEU A 76 14.32 -7.80 -8.19
CA LEU A 76 14.76 -6.96 -7.08
C LEU A 76 14.52 -5.46 -7.33
N PHE A 77 14.37 -5.07 -8.59
CA PHE A 77 14.13 -3.69 -9.01
C PHE A 77 13.01 -3.62 -10.05
N THR A 78 12.08 -2.70 -9.87
CA THR A 78 11.12 -2.28 -10.89
C THR A 78 10.89 -0.79 -10.77
N PHE A 79 10.37 -0.15 -11.81
CA PHE A 79 9.96 1.24 -11.71
C PHE A 79 8.54 1.39 -11.15
N ASP A 80 7.71 0.35 -11.24
CA ASP A 80 6.26 0.58 -11.33
C ASP A 80 5.39 -0.46 -10.59
N SER A 81 5.89 -1.16 -9.56
CA SER A 81 4.96 -1.96 -8.73
C SER A 81 4.18 -1.14 -7.73
N GLY A 82 4.62 0.10 -7.44
CA GLY A 82 3.87 1.09 -6.67
C GLY A 82 3.36 0.63 -5.30
N THR A 83 3.93 -0.42 -4.69
CA THR A 83 3.44 -1.01 -3.43
C THR A 83 4.15 -0.48 -2.21
N ILE A 84 5.41 -0.01 -2.34
CA ILE A 84 6.21 0.42 -1.20
C ILE A 84 5.60 1.67 -0.56
N LEU A 85 5.30 2.71 -1.36
CA LEU A 85 4.78 3.97 -0.83
C LEU A 85 3.40 3.81 -0.17
N PRO A 86 2.42 3.09 -0.75
CA PRO A 86 1.14 2.81 -0.07
C PRO A 86 1.28 2.08 1.26
N LEU A 87 2.13 1.05 1.33
CA LEU A 87 2.37 0.31 2.57
C LEU A 87 3.07 1.18 3.61
N TYR A 88 4.07 1.96 3.20
CA TYR A 88 4.80 2.86 4.08
C TYR A 88 3.88 3.95 4.65
N PHE A 89 3.05 4.55 3.80
CA PHE A 89 2.02 5.51 4.22
C PHE A 89 1.05 4.88 5.22
N THR A 90 0.57 3.66 4.93
CA THR A 90 -0.33 2.93 5.84
C THR A 90 0.30 2.70 7.20
N ALA A 91 1.57 2.27 7.24
CA ALA A 91 2.28 2.02 8.49
C ALA A 91 2.48 3.29 9.35
N LEU A 92 2.65 4.45 8.72
CA LEU A 92 2.88 5.72 9.41
C LEU A 92 1.60 6.50 9.75
N SER A 93 0.54 6.37 8.96
CA SER A 93 -0.67 7.20 9.09
C SER A 93 -1.86 6.48 9.70
N CYS A 94 -2.00 5.17 9.50
CA CYS A 94 -3.08 4.41 10.11
C CYS A 94 -2.90 4.37 11.63
N ARG A 95 -4.00 4.50 12.39
CA ARG A 95 -3.98 4.45 13.86
C ARG A 95 -4.34 3.08 14.44
N ASP A 96 -4.72 2.10 13.60
CA ASP A 96 -4.95 0.72 14.03
C ASP A 96 -3.63 -0.05 14.13
N PRO A 97 -3.20 -0.49 15.32
CA PRO A 97 -1.90 -1.12 15.52
C PRO A 97 -1.72 -2.45 14.75
N LYS A 98 -2.79 -3.16 14.41
CA LYS A 98 -2.71 -4.43 13.66
C LYS A 98 -2.48 -4.16 12.18
N ILE A 99 -3.17 -3.17 11.62
CA ILE A 99 -3.00 -2.79 10.19
C ILE A 99 -1.59 -2.26 9.96
N ARG A 100 -1.09 -1.41 10.88
CA ARG A 100 0.28 -0.87 10.81
C ARG A 100 1.33 -1.98 10.80
N ARG A 101 1.25 -2.92 11.75
CA ARG A 101 2.19 -4.05 11.83
C ARG A 101 2.14 -4.92 10.58
N ARG A 102 0.95 -5.22 10.06
CA ARG A 102 0.81 -5.99 8.81
C ARG A 102 1.47 -5.28 7.62
N ALA A 103 1.32 -3.96 7.49
CA ALA A 103 1.97 -3.21 6.42
C ALA A 103 3.51 -3.30 6.51
N ILE A 104 4.06 -3.21 7.72
CA ILE A 104 5.50 -3.36 7.99
C ILE A 104 5.98 -4.78 7.67
N GLU A 105 5.25 -5.80 8.11
CA GLU A 105 5.55 -7.20 7.82
C GLU A 105 5.64 -7.45 6.31
N ILE A 106 4.71 -6.91 5.53
CA ILE A 106 4.75 -7.03 4.06
C ILE A 106 5.98 -6.31 3.49
N LEU A 107 6.29 -5.09 3.92
CA LEU A 107 7.49 -4.37 3.46
C LEU A 107 8.78 -5.17 3.72
N LEU A 108 8.88 -5.82 4.88
CA LEU A 108 10.04 -6.61 5.28
C LEU A 108 10.09 -8.00 4.61
N ALA A 109 8.94 -8.63 4.40
CA ALA A 109 8.84 -9.96 3.78
C ALA A 109 9.10 -9.94 2.27
N TRP A 110 8.96 -8.77 1.64
CA TRP A 110 9.13 -8.59 0.19
C TRP A 110 10.27 -7.61 -0.15
N PRO A 111 11.55 -7.99 0.02
CA PRO A 111 12.69 -7.12 -0.30
C PRO A 111 12.70 -6.72 -1.78
N ARG A 112 12.54 -5.43 -2.06
CA ARG A 112 12.51 -4.87 -3.41
C ARG A 112 12.80 -3.38 -3.41
N ARG A 113 13.13 -2.85 -4.59
CA ARG A 113 13.27 -1.42 -4.84
C ARG A 113 12.37 -0.95 -5.98
N GLU A 114 11.61 0.11 -5.72
CA GLU A 114 10.70 0.78 -6.65
C GLU A 114 11.23 2.19 -6.95
N GLY A 115 12.06 2.31 -7.99
CA GLY A 115 12.81 3.54 -8.25
C GLY A 115 13.72 3.92 -7.08
N VAL A 116 13.38 5.01 -6.38
CA VAL A 116 14.11 5.51 -5.19
C VAL A 116 13.61 4.87 -3.88
N SER A 117 12.47 4.18 -3.91
CA SER A 117 11.84 3.61 -2.72
C SER A 117 12.37 2.21 -2.46
N ASP A 118 12.87 1.95 -1.25
CA ASP A 118 13.41 0.65 -0.83
C ASP A 118 12.54 0.04 0.27
N SER A 119 12.07 -1.19 0.08
CA SER A 119 11.06 -1.77 0.97
C SER A 119 11.60 -2.09 2.36
N LEU A 120 12.87 -2.53 2.45
CA LEU A 120 13.51 -2.80 3.74
C LEU A 120 13.77 -1.51 4.50
N PHE A 121 14.27 -0.47 3.82
CA PHE A 121 14.43 0.85 4.42
C PHE A 121 13.10 1.40 4.95
N ALA A 122 12.05 1.36 4.13
CA ALA A 122 10.71 1.81 4.51
C ALA A 122 10.16 1.01 5.70
N GLY A 123 10.23 -0.33 5.64
CA GLY A 123 9.76 -1.21 6.70
C GLY A 123 10.48 -1.00 8.02
N LYS A 124 11.82 -0.87 8.01
CA LYS A 124 12.61 -0.63 9.22
C LYS A 124 12.41 0.76 9.81
N THR A 125 12.24 1.77 8.96
CA THR A 125 11.92 3.12 9.42
C THR A 125 10.53 3.14 10.08
N ALA A 126 9.53 2.55 9.43
CA ALA A 126 8.18 2.46 9.98
C ALA A 126 8.15 1.66 11.29
N GLU A 127 8.80 0.50 11.36
CA GLU A 127 8.95 -0.31 12.58
C GLU A 127 9.52 0.51 13.75
N TRP A 128 10.53 1.35 13.48
CA TRP A 128 11.12 2.23 14.48
C TRP A 128 10.13 3.32 14.94
N VAL A 129 9.42 3.98 14.02
CA VAL A 129 8.41 5.01 14.35
C VAL A 129 7.26 4.41 15.17
N VAL A 130 6.65 3.33 14.69
CA VAL A 130 5.50 2.68 15.33
C VAL A 130 5.85 2.26 16.75
N ARG A 131 7.04 1.70 16.96
CA ARG A 131 7.50 1.31 18.29
C ARG A 131 7.54 2.52 19.24
N ILE A 132 8.10 3.65 18.83
CA ILE A 132 8.18 4.86 19.68
C ILE A 132 6.80 5.43 20.01
N GLU A 133 5.90 5.45 19.03
CA GLU A 133 4.54 5.94 19.24
C GLU A 133 3.73 5.06 20.21
N GLU A 134 3.97 3.74 20.17
CA GLU A 134 3.27 2.75 20.98
C GLU A 134 3.95 2.47 22.33
N GLU A 135 5.22 2.85 22.52
CA GLU A 135 6.00 2.70 23.77
C GLU A 135 5.34 3.38 24.99
N ASN A 136 4.43 4.34 24.78
CA ASN A 136 3.72 5.06 25.86
C ASN A 136 2.21 4.74 25.92
N MET A 137 1.74 3.70 25.21
CA MET A 137 0.34 3.25 25.22
C MET A 137 0.11 2.03 26.13
N GLU A 138 1.10 1.64 26.94
CA GLU A 138 1.01 0.61 28.00
C GLU A 138 0.61 1.20 29.38
#